data_AF-A0A1Y1YYK7-F1
#
_entry.id   AF-A0A1Y1YYK7-F1
#
_cell.length_a   1.000
_cell.length_b   1.000
_cell.length_c   1.000
_cell.angle_alpha   90.00
_cell.angle_beta   90.00
_cell.angle_gamma   90.00
#
_symmetry.space_group_name_H-M   'P 1'
#
loop_
_entity.id
_entity.type
_entity.pdbx_description
1 polymer ?
#
loop_
_entity_poly.entity_id
_entity_poly.type
_entity_poly.pdbx_seq_one_letter_code
_entity_poly.pdbx_strand_id
1 'polypeptide(L)'
;MNLHNQIHDQFHTQIRSQDSPTVNEINVSQDRIEKELVDATIARTFYTTGIPFSVIENPAFMELLHTLRPDYTPPSRKELAAIFVEQDLWLCKETPANRLNSNMTRR
;
A
#
# COMPACT_ATOMS: atom_id res chain seq x y z
N MET A 1 48.49 -26.00 6.03
CA MET A 1 47.69 -25.35 7.07
C MET A 1 46.86 -24.24 6.43
N ASN A 2 45.55 -24.52 6.31
CA ASN A 2 44.38 -23.67 6.09
C ASN A 2 44.43 -22.44 5.17
N LEU A 3 44.13 -22.71 3.89
CA LEU A 3 43.53 -21.77 2.92
C LEU A 3 41.99 -21.86 2.99
N HIS A 4 41.39 -21.74 4.18
CA HIS A 4 39.93 -21.89 4.34
C HIS A 4 39.24 -20.82 5.19
N ASN A 5 39.96 -19.79 5.65
CA ASN A 5 39.39 -18.73 6.49
C ASN A 5 39.29 -17.37 5.77
N GLN A 6 39.18 -17.37 4.43
CA GLN A 6 39.04 -16.13 3.64
C GLN A 6 37.62 -15.93 3.07
N ILE A 7 36.63 -16.70 3.54
CA ILE A 7 35.22 -16.54 3.15
C ILE A 7 34.38 -15.90 4.28
N HIS A 8 34.88 -15.87 5.52
CA HIS A 8 34.08 -15.38 6.65
C HIS A 8 34.25 -13.89 6.98
N ASP A 9 35.20 -13.17 6.37
CA ASP A 9 35.45 -11.76 6.69
C ASP A 9 35.01 -10.76 5.59
N GLN A 10 34.33 -11.22 4.53
CA GLN A 10 33.80 -10.34 3.48
C GLN A 10 32.30 -10.02 3.59
N PHE A 11 31.58 -10.57 4.57
CA PHE A 11 30.15 -10.26 4.76
C PHE A 11 29.87 -9.12 5.76
N HIS A 12 30.87 -8.63 6.50
CA HIS A 12 30.63 -7.65 7.57
C HIS A 12 31.11 -6.22 7.31
N THR A 13 31.53 -5.87 6.10
CA THR A 13 32.08 -4.52 5.82
C THR A 13 31.30 -3.70 4.80
N GLN A 14 30.08 -4.10 4.41
CA GLN A 14 29.24 -3.33 3.49
C GLN A 14 27.81 -3.08 3.98
N ILE A 15 27.60 -3.01 5.30
CA ILE A 15 26.40 -2.43 5.91
C ILE A 15 26.85 -1.45 7.01
N ARG A 16 27.57 -0.40 6.61
CA ARG A 16 27.76 0.80 7.43
C ARG A 16 27.83 2.00 6.50
N SER A 17 26.65 2.48 6.11
CA SER A 17 26.38 3.85 5.63
C SER A 17 24.90 3.95 5.21
N GLN A 18 23.96 3.52 6.05
CA GLN A 18 22.63 4.15 6.10
C GLN A 18 22.17 4.08 7.56
N ASP A 19 21.81 5.24 8.09
CA ASP A 19 21.31 5.41 9.44
C ASP A 19 20.20 4.40 9.71
N SER A 20 20.30 3.68 10.83
CA SER A 20 19.22 2.83 11.31
C SER A 20 17.99 3.73 11.51
N PRO A 21 16.84 3.47 10.87
CA PRO A 21 15.70 4.36 10.98
C PRO A 21 15.35 4.51 12.46
N THR A 22 15.29 5.75 12.92
CA THR A 22 14.95 6.04 14.31
C THR A 22 13.56 5.48 14.59
N VAL A 23 13.28 5.09 15.84
CA VAL A 23 11.97 4.53 16.25
C VAL A 23 10.78 5.39 15.76
N ASN A 24 11.00 6.71 15.64
CA ASN A 24 10.03 7.64 15.06
C ASN A 24 9.74 7.41 13.58
N GLU A 25 10.75 7.11 12.75
CA GLU A 25 10.58 6.85 11.32
C GLU A 25 9.82 5.54 11.06
N ILE A 26 10.05 4.51 11.88
CA ILE A 26 9.33 3.24 11.80
C ILE A 26 7.84 3.42 12.13
N ASN A 27 7.54 4.19 13.18
CA ASN A 27 6.16 4.43 13.61
C ASN A 27 5.35 5.26 12.60
N VAL A 28 5.97 6.29 12.01
CA VAL A 28 5.34 7.11 10.95
C VAL A 28 5.07 6.28 9.69
N SER A 29 5.94 5.33 9.36
CA SER A 29 5.76 4.44 8.20
C SER A 29 4.59 3.49 8.39
N GLN A 30 4.45 2.93 9.59
CA GLN A 30 3.36 2.03 9.96
C GLN A 30 2.01 2.73 9.91
N ASP A 31 1.91 3.94 10.47
CA ASP A 31 0.68 4.74 10.50
C ASP A 31 0.15 5.07 9.10
N ARG A 32 1.07 5.39 8.17
CA ARG A 32 0.73 5.67 6.77
C ARG A 32 0.17 4.43 6.06
N ILE A 33 0.81 3.27 6.26
CA ILE A 33 0.35 2.00 5.68
C ILE A 33 -1.04 1.65 6.20
N GLU A 34 -1.27 1.80 7.50
CA GLU A 34 -2.57 1.54 8.12
C GLU A 34 -3.66 2.48 7.58
N LYS A 35 -3.34 3.77 7.39
CA LYS A 35 -4.26 4.74 6.78
C LYS A 35 -4.61 4.33 5.35
N GLU A 36 -3.62 4.01 4.53
CA GLU A 36 -3.84 3.62 3.13
C GLU A 36 -4.73 2.37 3.02
N LEU A 37 -4.54 1.40 3.93
CA LEU A 37 -5.39 0.21 3.99
C LEU A 37 -6.84 0.54 4.36
N VAL A 38 -7.05 1.44 5.33
CA VAL A 38 -8.39 1.91 5.71
C VAL A 38 -9.05 2.63 4.54
N ASP A 39 -8.35 3.55 3.89
CA ASP A 39 -8.85 4.32 2.74
C ASP A 39 -9.28 3.39 1.61
N ALA A 40 -8.44 2.40 1.27
CA ALA A 40 -8.74 1.40 0.24
C ALA A 40 -9.95 0.52 0.62
N THR A 41 -10.07 0.15 1.90
CA THR A 41 -11.20 -0.66 2.39
C THR A 41 -12.51 0.12 2.31
N ILE A 42 -12.50 1.41 2.66
CA ILE A 42 -13.66 2.30 2.54
C ILE A 42 -14.03 2.44 1.06
N ALA A 43 -13.06 2.74 0.19
CA ALA A 43 -13.28 2.95 -1.24
C ALA A 43 -13.93 1.71 -1.88
N ARG A 44 -13.38 0.53 -1.61
CA ARG A 44 -13.92 -0.76 -2.07
C ARG A 44 -15.32 -1.02 -1.53
N THR A 45 -15.56 -0.78 -0.24
CA THR A 45 -16.87 -1.01 0.38
C THR A 45 -17.93 -0.10 -0.24
N PHE A 46 -17.61 1.17 -0.47
CA PHE A 46 -18.53 2.12 -1.07
C PHE A 46 -18.92 1.68 -2.49
N TYR A 47 -17.93 1.28 -3.29
CA TYR A 47 -18.19 0.79 -4.63
C TYR A 47 -19.03 -0.50 -4.65
N THR A 48 -18.66 -1.51 -3.86
CA THR A 48 -19.35 -2.82 -3.88
C THR A 48 -20.77 -2.76 -3.32
N THR A 49 -21.05 -1.81 -2.43
CA THR A 49 -22.39 -1.61 -1.84
C THR A 49 -23.23 -0.54 -2.54
N GLY A 50 -22.66 0.15 -3.54
CA GLY A 50 -23.34 1.22 -4.27
C GLY A 50 -23.52 2.51 -3.46
N ILE A 51 -22.73 2.72 -2.40
CA ILE A 51 -22.74 3.97 -1.63
C ILE A 51 -22.02 5.05 -2.44
N PRO A 52 -22.64 6.22 -2.69
CA PRO A 52 -21.97 7.32 -3.37
C PRO A 52 -20.74 7.79 -2.60
N PHE A 53 -19.62 8.01 -3.29
CA PHE A 53 -18.39 8.54 -2.67
C PHE A 53 -18.59 9.90 -1.99
N SER A 54 -19.63 10.68 -2.32
CA SER A 54 -19.96 11.92 -1.61
C SER A 54 -20.31 11.73 -0.14
N VAL A 55 -20.65 10.51 0.30
CA VAL A 55 -20.93 10.21 1.70
C VAL A 55 -19.70 10.41 2.59
N ILE A 56 -18.47 10.27 2.07
CA ILE A 56 -17.24 10.47 2.84
C ILE A 56 -17.10 11.92 3.36
N GLU A 57 -17.67 12.88 2.64
CA GLU A 57 -17.68 14.31 2.96
C GLU A 57 -18.93 14.72 3.76
N ASN A 58 -19.80 13.78 4.12
CA ASN A 58 -20.96 14.07 4.95
C ASN A 58 -20.50 14.29 6.41
N PRO A 59 -20.90 15.39 7.08
CA PRO A 59 -20.50 15.65 8.47
C PRO A 59 -20.81 14.53 9.45
N ALA A 60 -21.99 13.90 9.36
CA ALA A 60 -22.36 12.79 10.24
C ALA A 60 -21.50 11.54 10.00
N PHE A 61 -21.08 11.32 8.75
CA PHE A 61 -20.15 10.24 8.43
C PHE A 61 -18.73 10.54 8.90
N MET A 62 -18.28 11.79 8.79
CA MET A 62 -17.01 12.23 9.35
C MET A 62 -17.00 12.10 10.88
N GLU A 63 -18.07 12.47 11.58
CA GLU A 63 -18.22 12.25 13.02
C GLU A 63 -18.12 10.78 13.40
N LEU A 64 -18.75 9.89 12.61
CA LEU A 64 -18.61 8.44 12.79
C LEU A 64 -17.14 8.00 12.67
N LEU A 65 -16.42 8.46 11.64
CA LEU A 65 -15.02 8.12 11.44
C LEU A 65 -14.13 8.63 12.58
N HIS A 66 -14.33 9.87 13.03
CA HIS A 66 -13.60 10.43 14.17
C HIS A 66 -13.94 9.74 15.50
N THR A 67 -15.15 9.22 15.66
CA THR A 67 -15.53 8.41 16.82
C THR A 67 -14.79 7.08 16.85
N LEU A 68 -14.55 6.47 15.68
CA LEU A 68 -13.78 5.24 15.55
C LEU A 68 -12.27 5.48 15.70
N ARG A 69 -11.76 6.57 15.10
CA ARG A 69 -10.35 6.94 15.13
C ARG A 69 -10.21 8.47 15.10
N PRO A 70 -9.92 9.13 16.24
CA PRO A 70 -9.88 10.59 16.33
C PRO A 70 -8.90 11.25 15.38
N ASP A 71 -7.70 10.67 15.25
CA ASP A 71 -6.60 11.22 14.43
C ASP A 71 -6.69 10.86 12.95
N TYR A 72 -7.74 10.13 12.54
CA TYR A 72 -7.92 9.79 11.13
C TYR A 72 -8.43 10.99 10.35
N THR A 73 -7.72 11.33 9.27
CA THR A 73 -8.16 12.34 8.30
C THR A 73 -8.72 11.63 7.07
N PRO A 74 -10.05 11.62 6.87
CA PRO A 74 -10.67 10.95 5.73
C PRO A 74 -10.23 11.58 4.40
N PRO A 75 -10.09 10.78 3.33
CA PRO A 75 -9.85 11.31 2.00
C PRO A 75 -11.09 12.06 1.47
N SER A 76 -10.86 13.03 0.59
CA SER A 76 -11.94 13.65 -0.17
C SER A 76 -12.62 12.64 -1.10
N ARG A 77 -13.81 12.97 -1.57
CA ARG A 77 -14.54 12.16 -2.56
C ARG A 77 -13.71 11.86 -3.81
N LYS A 78 -12.90 12.83 -4.26
CA LYS A 78 -12.05 12.67 -5.45
C LYS A 78 -10.90 11.72 -5.18
N GLU A 79 -10.26 11.84 -4.02
CA GLU A 79 -9.18 10.95 -3.60
C GLU A 79 -9.70 9.53 -3.40
N LEU A 80 -10.85 9.37 -2.75
CA LEU A 80 -11.46 8.05 -2.53
C LEU A 80 -11.80 7.34 -3.86
N ALA A 81 -12.30 8.09 -4.85
CA ALA A 81 -12.53 7.57 -6.19
C ALA A 81 -11.21 7.18 -6.90
N ALA A 82 -10.16 7.99 -6.76
CA ALA A 82 -8.85 7.69 -7.33
C ALA A 82 -8.22 6.44 -6.71
N ILE A 83 -8.31 6.29 -5.38
CA ILE A 83 -7.86 5.11 -4.63
C ILE A 83 -8.55 3.85 -5.15
N PHE A 84 -9.87 3.90 -5.35
CA PHE A 84 -10.62 2.78 -5.91
C PHE A 84 -10.13 2.41 -7.31
N VAL A 85 -9.99 3.40 -8.20
CA VAL A 85 -9.50 3.18 -9.58
C VAL A 85 -8.11 2.57 -9.58
N GLU A 86 -7.22 3.04 -8.72
CA GLU A 86 -5.89 2.48 -8.59
C GLU A 86 -5.97 1.01 -8.14
N GLN A 87 -6.73 0.72 -7.09
CA GLN A 87 -6.92 -0.65 -6.58
C GLN A 87 -7.47 -1.62 -7.64
N ASP A 88 -8.48 -1.21 -8.40
CA ASP A 88 -9.06 -1.99 -9.50
C ASP A 88 -8.08 -2.14 -10.67
N LEU A 89 -7.31 -1.09 -10.99
CA LEU A 89 -6.29 -1.15 -12.04
C LEU A 89 -5.22 -2.18 -11.70
N TRP A 90 -4.77 -2.27 -10.46
CA TRP A 90 -3.83 -3.29 -10.00
C TRP A 90 -4.38 -4.71 -10.22
N LEU A 91 -5.66 -4.94 -9.96
CA LEU A 91 -6.32 -6.22 -10.24
C LEU A 91 -6.34 -6.55 -11.75
N CYS A 92 -6.57 -5.55 -12.60
CA CYS A 92 -6.54 -5.73 -14.05
C CYS A 92 -5.13 -6.00 -14.60
N LYS A 93 -4.05 -5.50 -13.96
CA LYS A 93 -2.67 -5.76 -14.42
C LYS A 93 -2.21 -7.19 -14.16
N GLU A 94 -2.78 -7.85 -13.16
CA GLU A 94 -2.52 -9.27 -12.88
C GLU A 94 -3.44 -10.23 -13.64
N THR A 95 -4.30 -9.72 -14.52
CA THR A 95 -5.19 -10.56 -15.32
C THR A 95 -4.36 -11.42 -16.30
N PRO A 96 -4.59 -12.74 -16.38
CA PRO A 96 -3.78 -13.69 -17.19
C PRO A 96 -3.82 -13.47 -18.71
N ALA A 97 -4.40 -12.37 -19.21
CA ALA A 97 -4.36 -11.98 -20.62
C ALA A 97 -2.91 -11.77 -21.14
N ASN A 98 -1.94 -11.54 -20.25
CA ASN A 98 -0.52 -11.48 -20.62
C ASN A 98 0.11 -12.86 -20.93
N ARG A 99 -0.62 -13.99 -20.76
CA ARG A 99 -0.15 -15.34 -21.13
C ARG A 99 -0.35 -15.69 -22.61
N LEU A 100 -1.07 -14.86 -23.38
CA LEU A 100 -1.41 -15.16 -24.77
C LEU A 100 -0.40 -14.61 -25.80
N ASN A 101 0.53 -13.72 -25.40
CA ASN A 101 1.50 -13.11 -26.33
C ASN A 101 2.84 -13.89 -26.46
N SER A 102 3.13 -14.85 -25.58
CA SER A 102 4.39 -15.62 -25.62
C SER A 102 4.31 -16.91 -26.46
N ASN A 103 3.11 -17.32 -26.90
CA ASN A 103 2.90 -18.59 -27.60
C ASN A 103 2.76 -18.48 -29.13
N MET A 104 2.81 -17.26 -29.70
CA MET A 104 2.61 -17.04 -31.15
C MET A 104 3.91 -16.86 -31.95
N THR A 105 5.08 -16.78 -31.31
CA THR A 105 6.39 -16.52 -31.98
C THR A 105 7.27 -17.77 -32.13
N ARG A 106 6.71 -18.97 -32.00
CA ARG A 106 7.40 -20.21 -32.43
C ARG A 106 6.56 -20.94 -33.47
N ARG A 107 6.68 -20.51 -34.72
CA ARG A 107 6.42 -21.35 -35.90
C ARG A 107 7.55 -21.15 -36.89
#